data_AF-A0A1M6I034-F1
#
_entry.id   AF-A0A1M6I034-F1
#
_cell.length_a   1.000
_cell.length_b   1.000
_cell.length_c   1.000
_cell.angle_alpha   90.00
_cell.angle_beta   90.00
_cell.angle_gamma   90.00
#
_symmetry.space_group_name_H-M   'P 1'
#
loop_
_entity.id
_entity.type
_entity.pdbx_description
1 polymer ?
#
loop_
_entity_poly.entity_id
_entity_poly.type
_entity_poly.pdbx_seq_one_letter_code
_entity_poly.pdbx_strand_id
1 'polypeptide(L)' 'MSQELWKEVEQLQEKLHDTISKKGVGSPEAIRVMQAFREKMDEYKRCTKKPLEP' A
#
# COMPACT_ATOMS: atom_id res chain seq x y z
N MET A 1 9.85 -11.17 -6.85
CA MET A 1 10.06 -10.09 -5.87
C MET A 1 9.35 -8.80 -6.25
N SER A 2 9.85 -7.93 -7.13
CA SER A 2 9.18 -6.62 -7.37
C SER A 2 7.77 -6.72 -7.98
N GLN A 3 7.50 -7.73 -8.81
CA GLN A 3 6.16 -7.96 -9.38
C GLN A 3 5.14 -8.47 -8.36
N GLU A 4 5.56 -9.29 -7.39
CA GLU A 4 4.67 -9.80 -6.34
C GLU A 4 4.31 -8.69 -5.35
N LEU A 5 5.30 -7.90 -4.95
CA LEU A 5 5.13 -6.69 -4.13
C LEU A 5 4.19 -5.69 -4.79
N TRP A 6 4.29 -5.50 -6.11
CA TRP A 6 3.39 -4.63 -6.84
C TRP A 6 1.95 -5.15 -6.83
N LYS A 7 1.76 -6.46 -7.00
CA LYS A 7 0.45 -7.10 -6.92
C LYS A 7 -0.20 -6.94 -5.54
N GLU A 8 0.58 -7.04 -4.46
CA GLU A 8 0.10 -6.77 -3.09
C GLU A 8 -0.31 -5.30 -2.91
N VAL A 9 0.43 -4.36 -3.48
CA VAL A 9 0.08 -2.93 -3.50
C VAL A 9 -1.24 -2.70 -4.23
N GLU A 10 -1.46 -3.32 -5.39
CA GLU A 10 -2.72 -3.22 -6.14
C GLU A 10 -3.91 -3.78 -5.35
N GLN A 11 -3.74 -4.93 -4.68
CA GLN A 11 -4.77 -5.49 -3.81
C GLN A 11 -5.10 -4.59 -2.63
N LEU A 12 -4.09 -3.97 -2.01
CA LEU A 12 -4.29 -3.03 -0.91
C LEU A 12 -4.97 -1.74 -1.40
N GLN A 13 -4.68 -1.28 -2.61
CA GLN A 13 -5.35 -0.14 -3.23
C GLN A 13 -6.83 -0.42 -3.49
N GLU A 14 -7.18 -1.57 -4.06
CA GLU A 14 -8.57 -1.97 -4.30
C GLU A 14 -9.33 -2.12 -2.98
N LYS A 15 -8.73 -2.78 -1.99
CA LYS A 15 -9.31 -2.92 -0.65
C LYS A 15 -9.50 -1.58 0.03
N LEU A 16 -8.57 -0.63 -0.16
CA LEU A 16 -8.70 0.72 0.39
C LEU A 16 -9.89 1.44 -0.24
N HIS A 17 -10.01 1.40 -1.56
CA HIS A 17 -11.09 2.02 -2.30
C HIS A 17 -12.46 1.45 -1.86
N ASP A 18 -12.58 0.13 -1.77
CA ASP A 18 -13.79 -0.54 -1.27
C ASP A 18 -14.13 -0.15 0.18
N THR A 19 -13.12 -0.13 1.06
CA THR A 19 -13.29 0.23 2.47
C THR A 19 -13.71 1.70 2.63
N ILE A 20 -13.10 2.61 1.87
CA ILE A 20 -13.48 4.03 1.86
C ILE A 20 -14.89 4.19 1.30
N SER A 21 -15.24 3.48 0.22
CA SER A 21 -16.57 3.54 -0.37
C SER A 21 -17.67 3.03 0.58
N LYS A 22 -17.38 2.01 1.41
CA LYS A 22 -18.36 1.41 2.32
C LYS A 22 -18.42 2.07 3.68
N LYS A 23 -17.26 2.44 4.24
CA LYS A 23 -17.11 2.85 5.64
C LYS A 23 -16.63 4.30 5.79
N GLY A 24 -16.24 4.95 4.70
CA GLY A 24 -15.68 6.30 4.72
C GLY A 24 -14.18 6.33 5.06
N VAL A 25 -13.52 7.38 4.60
CA VAL A 25 -12.06 7.56 4.73
C VAL A 25 -11.56 7.67 6.18
N GLY A 26 -12.41 8.15 7.09
CA GLY A 26 -12.09 8.29 8.52
C GLY A 26 -12.33 7.04 9.35
N SER A 27 -12.85 5.96 8.75
CA SER A 27 -13.11 4.74 9.50
C SER A 27 -11.82 4.08 9.97
N PRO A 28 -11.79 3.48 11.17
CA PRO A 28 -10.59 2.83 11.70
C PRO A 28 -10.08 1.72 10.78
N GLU A 29 -10.98 1.07 10.03
CA GLU A 29 -10.61 0.08 9.02
C GLU A 29 -9.92 0.70 7.80
N ALA A 30 -10.43 1.82 7.29
CA ALA A 30 -9.79 2.55 6.19
C ALA A 30 -8.39 3.02 6.62
N ILE A 31 -8.24 3.51 7.85
CA ILE A 31 -6.95 3.95 8.41
C ILE A 31 -5.94 2.78 8.50
N ARG A 32 -6.39 1.58 8.89
CA ARG A 32 -5.53 0.38 8.91
C ARG A 32 -5.09 -0.03 7.51
N VAL A 33 -6.02 -0.02 6.55
CA VAL A 33 -5.70 -0.37 5.14
C VAL A 33 -4.78 0.68 4.52
N MET A 34 -4.97 1.97 4.82
CA MET A 34 -4.06 3.04 4.38
C MET A 34 -2.64 2.86 4.93
N GLN A 35 -2.50 2.48 6.21
CA GLN A 35 -1.19 2.19 6.79
C GLN A 35 -0.51 1.00 6.12
N ALA A 36 -1.24 -0.11 5.93
CA ALA A 36 -0.71 -1.29 5.26
C ALA A 36 -0.29 -0.99 3.80
N PHE A 37 -1.12 -0.24 3.07
CA PHE A 37 -0.79 0.21 1.71
C PHE A 37 0.50 1.04 1.69
N ARG A 38 0.66 1.98 2.63
CA ARG A 38 1.84 2.83 2.73
C ARG A 38 3.10 2.03 3.04
N GLU A 39 3.01 1.06 3.96
CA GLU A 39 4.13 0.18 4.31
C GLU A 39 4.59 -0.66 3.12
N LYS A 40 3.66 -1.28 2.38
CA LYS A 40 4.01 -2.06 1.19
C LYS A 40 4.49 -1.22 0.02
N MET A 41 3.98 0.00 -0.15
CA MET A 41 4.54 0.94 -1.11
C MET A 41 5.97 1.35 -0.75
N ASP A 42 6.29 1.49 0.53
CA ASP A 42 7.64 1.79 1.00
C ASP A 42 8.59 0.60 0.82
N GLU A 43 8.13 -0.62 1.11
CA GLU A 43 8.87 -1.86 0.82
C GLU A 43 9.13 -2.02 -0.69
N TYR A 44 8.12 -1.78 -1.53
CA TYR A 44 8.29 -1.78 -2.99
C TYR A 44 9.31 -0.74 -3.44
N LYS A 45 9.24 0.48 -2.89
CA LYS A 45 10.21 1.55 -3.17
C LYS A 45 11.61 1.18 -2.72
N ARG A 46 11.79 0.53 -1.57
CA ARG A 46 13.09 0.04 -1.07
C ARG A 46 13.63 -1.11 -1.94
N CYS A 47 12.75 -1.99 -2.42
CA CYS A 47 13.14 -3.06 -3.35
C CYS A 47 13.46 -2.54 -4.76
N THR A 48 12.83 -1.44 -5.20
CA THR A 48 13.03 -0.88 -6.55
C THR A 48 14.11 0.20 -6.60
N LYS A 49 14.32 0.96 -5.52
CA LYS A 49 15.49 1.82 -5.37
C LYS A 49 16.67 0.97 -4.87
N LYS A 50 17.57 0.60 -5.79
CA LYS A 50 18.98 0.42 -5.42
C LYS A 50 19.45 1.67 -4.65
N PRO A 51 20.34 1.56 -3.64
CA PRO A 51 20.78 2.70 -2.87
C PRO A 51 21.29 3.79 -3.81
N LEU A 52 20.69 4.98 -3.72
CA LEU A 52 21.30 6.18 -4.26
C LEU A 52 22.39 6.56 -3.25
N GLU A 53 23.62 6.10 -3.49
CA GLU A 53 24.85 6.71 -2.95
C GLU A 53 24.99 8.12 -3.58
N PRO A 54 25.57 9.14 -2.91
CA PRO A 54 26.86 9.12 -2.18
C PRO A 54 26.79 9.24 -0.65
#